data_AF-A0A352T6K1-F1
#
_entry.id   AF-A0A352T6K1-F1
#
_cell.length_a   1.000
_cell.length_b   1.000
_cell.length_c   1.000
_cell.angle_alpha   90.00
_cell.angle_beta   90.00
_cell.angle_gamma   90.00
#
_symmetry.space_group_name_H-M   'P 1'
#
loop_
_entity.id
_entity.type
_entity.pdbx_description
1 polymer ?
#
loop_
_entity_poly.entity_id
_entity_poly.type
_entity_poly.pdbx_seq_one_letter_code
_entity_poly.pdbx_strand_id
1 'polypeptide(L)'
;MRILFCNIAWMDYYKGIVPGKDEPKNGGSYVKDTKDAHEKYNFKPEHLKLMGFLEGEYCLGFVETKSTSVGKRNQLNIEKIEGCCDLKGDTEVDDVLVVYCALYPDSFDKETYVVGWYKHATVYRRYEKLEFDTEASDNERSDNESAADEKYIQLYNVIALKEDCVLLPRSQRRKTFWRVPRKKKGVAFGFGQSNVWFARGEDDNKYLSDFLDRLENQIETYDGENWIDRYAE
;
A
#
# COMPACT_ATOMS: atom_id res chain seq x y z
N MET A 1 -1.73 2.09 -19.56
CA MET A 1 -2.26 1.96 -18.19
C MET A 1 -1.35 2.72 -17.22
N ARG A 2 -1.88 3.48 -16.26
CA ARG A 2 -1.07 4.08 -15.19
C ARG A 2 -0.96 3.10 -14.03
N ILE A 3 0.22 2.55 -13.77
CA ILE A 3 0.43 1.55 -12.71
C ILE A 3 1.59 1.93 -11.78
N LEU A 4 1.40 1.67 -10.49
CA LEU A 4 2.41 1.88 -9.45
C LEU A 4 2.50 0.66 -8.54
N PHE A 5 3.69 0.08 -8.42
CA PHE A 5 3.93 -1.04 -7.51
C PHE A 5 4.55 -0.55 -6.20
N CYS A 6 3.94 -0.92 -5.08
CA CYS A 6 4.28 -0.51 -3.73
C CYS A 6 4.68 -1.72 -2.88
N ASN A 7 5.95 -1.83 -2.50
CA ASN A 7 6.46 -2.87 -1.61
C ASN A 7 6.34 -2.44 -0.15
N ILE A 8 5.54 -3.17 0.62
CA ILE A 8 5.24 -2.92 2.03
C ILE A 8 5.58 -4.14 2.90
N ALA A 9 5.52 -4.01 4.22
CA ALA A 9 5.58 -5.15 5.11
C ALA A 9 4.39 -6.10 4.88
N TRP A 10 4.60 -7.39 5.14
CA TRP A 10 3.52 -8.38 5.08
C TRP A 10 2.64 -8.28 6.33
N MET A 11 1.34 -8.09 6.11
CA MET A 11 0.27 -8.26 7.09
C MET A 11 -0.88 -9.01 6.42
N ASP A 12 -1.72 -9.69 7.18
CA ASP A 12 -2.87 -10.42 6.64
C ASP A 12 -4.07 -9.49 6.43
N TYR A 13 -4.34 -8.54 7.32
CA TYR A 13 -5.54 -7.71 7.27
C TYR A 13 -5.27 -6.22 7.00
N TYR A 14 -4.12 -5.68 7.43
CA TYR A 14 -3.77 -4.26 7.28
C TYR A 14 -4.85 -3.32 7.85
N LYS A 15 -5.36 -3.65 9.05
CA LYS A 15 -6.35 -2.86 9.79
C LYS A 15 -5.89 -2.50 11.21
N GLY A 16 -4.60 -2.31 11.37
CA GLY A 16 -3.94 -2.16 12.67
C GLY A 16 -3.15 -3.40 13.04
N ILE A 17 -2.34 -3.26 14.09
CA ILE A 17 -1.48 -4.33 14.58
C ILE A 17 -2.22 -5.09 15.66
N VAL A 18 -2.42 -6.39 15.45
CA VAL A 18 -3.03 -7.28 16.44
C VAL A 18 -1.96 -8.27 16.91
N PRO A 19 -1.41 -8.11 18.14
CA PRO A 19 -0.30 -8.92 18.62
C PRO A 19 -0.54 -10.43 18.47
N GLY A 20 0.44 -11.14 17.91
CA GLY A 20 0.37 -12.59 17.67
C GLY A 20 -0.59 -13.03 16.55
N LYS A 21 -1.36 -12.11 15.95
CA LYS A 21 -2.33 -12.43 14.88
C LYS A 21 -1.98 -11.72 13.58
N ASP A 22 -1.90 -10.39 13.61
CA ASP A 22 -1.56 -9.58 12.46
C ASP A 22 -0.48 -8.55 12.82
N GLU A 23 0.77 -8.99 12.70
CA GLU A 23 1.96 -8.17 12.95
C GLU A 23 2.76 -8.03 11.65
N PRO A 24 3.34 -6.84 11.40
CA PRO A 24 4.10 -6.59 10.18
C PRO A 24 5.36 -7.48 10.13
N LYS A 25 5.48 -8.26 9.07
CA LYS A 25 6.63 -9.14 8.79
C LYS A 25 7.45 -8.60 7.62
N ASN A 26 8.76 -8.80 7.67
CA ASN A 26 9.69 -8.39 6.61
C ASN A 26 9.68 -6.88 6.29
N GLY A 27 9.29 -6.03 7.24
CA GLY A 27 9.39 -4.58 7.11
C GLY A 27 10.83 -4.05 7.13
N GLY A 28 10.98 -2.74 6.86
CA GLY A 28 12.26 -2.03 6.96
C GLY A 28 12.87 -2.06 8.36
N SER A 29 14.06 -1.47 8.53
CA SER A 29 14.71 -1.38 9.85
C SER A 29 13.82 -0.70 10.89
N TYR A 30 13.00 0.28 10.49
CA TYR A 30 12.07 0.98 11.37
C TYR A 30 11.07 0.03 12.04
N VAL A 31 10.44 -0.88 11.28
CA VAL A 31 9.47 -1.86 11.81
C VAL A 31 10.11 -2.81 12.83
N LYS A 32 11.41 -3.12 12.66
CA LYS A 32 12.16 -3.97 13.60
C LYS A 32 12.41 -3.28 14.95
N ASP A 33 12.51 -1.96 14.94
CA ASP A 33 12.90 -1.17 16.11
C ASP A 33 11.69 -0.58 16.85
N THR A 34 10.61 -0.21 16.14
CA THR A 34 9.44 0.47 16.74
C THR A 34 8.22 -0.43 16.88
N LYS A 35 8.20 -1.60 16.21
CA LYS A 35 7.00 -2.45 16.04
C LYS A 35 5.79 -1.71 15.46
N ASP A 36 5.98 -0.53 14.88
CA ASP A 36 4.94 0.22 14.21
C ASP A 36 5.25 0.29 12.71
N ALA A 37 4.21 0.12 11.91
CA ALA A 37 4.26 0.14 10.45
C ALA A 37 3.24 1.16 9.97
N HIS A 38 3.68 2.18 9.25
CA HIS A 38 2.77 3.19 8.69
C HIS A 38 1.77 2.56 7.70
N GLU A 39 2.15 1.46 7.05
CA GLU A 39 1.29 0.68 6.16
C GLU A 39 0.21 -0.16 6.87
N LYS A 40 0.19 -0.21 8.22
CA LYS A 40 -0.71 -1.09 8.98
C LYS A 40 -2.20 -0.83 8.77
N TYR A 41 -2.56 0.31 8.18
CA TYR A 41 -3.93 0.71 7.88
C TYR A 41 -4.23 0.80 6.37
N ASN A 42 -3.34 0.28 5.51
CA ASN A 42 -3.52 0.32 4.06
C ASN A 42 -4.79 -0.38 3.56
N PHE A 43 -5.51 -1.18 4.36
CA PHE A 43 -6.78 -1.74 3.93
C PHE A 43 -7.84 -1.61 5.03
N LYS A 44 -7.74 -0.54 5.83
CA LYS A 44 -8.79 -0.09 6.76
C LYS A 44 -9.56 1.06 6.08
N PRO A 45 -10.80 0.82 5.62
CA PRO A 45 -11.65 1.90 5.13
C PRO A 45 -11.98 2.86 6.27
N GLU A 46 -12.03 4.14 5.95
CA GLU A 46 -12.47 5.20 6.85
C GLU A 46 -13.57 6.01 6.18
N HIS A 47 -14.62 6.38 6.92
CA HIS A 47 -15.66 7.27 6.39
C HIS A 47 -15.13 8.70 6.38
N LEU A 48 -14.92 9.25 5.19
CA LEU A 48 -14.29 10.56 5.01
C LEU A 48 -15.27 11.58 4.45
N LYS A 49 -15.15 12.80 4.98
CA LYS A 49 -15.80 14.00 4.47
C LYS A 49 -14.74 15.05 4.17
N LEU A 50 -14.01 14.86 3.07
CA LEU A 50 -12.93 15.74 2.64
C LEU A 50 -13.44 16.75 1.59
N MET A 51 -12.99 17.99 1.69
CA MET A 51 -13.25 18.96 0.61
C MET A 51 -12.56 18.47 -0.68
N GLY A 52 -13.31 18.42 -1.79
CA GLY A 52 -12.81 17.95 -3.08
C GLY A 52 -13.03 16.46 -3.35
N PHE A 53 -13.49 15.69 -2.36
CA PHE A 53 -13.90 14.29 -2.53
C PHE A 53 -15.39 14.14 -2.26
N LEU A 54 -16.00 13.09 -2.82
CA LEU A 54 -17.35 12.69 -2.44
C LEU A 54 -17.31 12.17 -0.99
N GLU A 55 -18.35 12.41 -0.21
CA GLU A 55 -18.44 11.78 1.11
C GLU A 55 -18.64 10.26 0.95
N GLY A 56 -17.85 9.45 1.65
CA GLY A 56 -17.91 8.00 1.51
C GLY A 56 -16.78 7.26 2.25
N GLU A 57 -16.72 5.94 2.06
CA GLU A 57 -15.64 5.10 2.61
C GLU A 57 -14.42 5.08 1.68
N TYR A 58 -13.25 5.41 2.22
CA TYR A 58 -11.99 5.46 1.48
C TYR A 58 -10.90 4.64 2.17
N CYS A 59 -10.02 4.03 1.38
CA CYS A 59 -8.78 3.47 1.88
C CYS A 59 -7.64 4.49 1.73
N LEU A 60 -6.86 4.64 2.81
CA LEU A 60 -5.73 5.57 2.91
C LEU A 60 -4.42 4.79 2.87
N GLY A 61 -3.89 4.63 1.66
CA GLY A 61 -2.74 3.81 1.36
C GLY A 61 -1.42 4.53 1.58
N PHE A 62 -0.48 3.83 2.20
CA PHE A 62 0.87 4.30 2.47
C PHE A 62 1.94 3.40 1.83
N VAL A 63 2.93 4.03 1.21
CA VAL A 63 4.21 3.40 0.87
C VAL A 63 5.36 4.32 1.24
N GLU A 64 6.32 3.77 1.98
CA GLU A 64 7.50 4.52 2.37
C GLU A 64 8.46 4.74 1.19
N THR A 65 8.68 5.99 0.82
CA THR A 65 9.78 6.39 -0.06
C THR A 65 11.11 6.35 0.71
N LYS A 66 12.22 6.15 0.00
CA LYS A 66 13.55 6.18 0.63
C LYS A 66 13.77 7.51 1.36
N SER A 67 14.51 7.47 2.47
CA SER A 67 15.05 8.68 3.08
C SER A 67 16.47 8.94 2.56
N THR A 68 16.80 10.20 2.24
CA THR A 68 18.16 10.61 1.85
C THR A 68 18.97 11.15 3.02
N SER A 69 18.31 11.53 4.11
CA SER A 69 18.93 12.03 5.33
C SER A 69 17.95 11.95 6.50
N VAL A 70 18.46 11.91 7.73
CA VAL A 70 17.62 11.97 8.95
C VAL A 70 16.65 13.15 8.85
N GLY A 71 15.34 12.87 9.03
CA GLY A 71 14.29 13.88 8.99
C GLY A 71 13.79 14.31 7.60
N LYS A 72 14.37 13.83 6.49
CA LYS A 72 13.92 14.21 5.12
C LYS A 72 13.42 12.99 4.34
N ARG A 73 12.09 12.82 4.35
CA ARG A 73 11.38 11.85 3.50
C ARG A 73 11.44 12.32 2.05
N ASN A 74 11.81 11.43 1.12
CA ASN A 74 11.82 11.77 -0.30
C ASN A 74 10.38 11.91 -0.82
N GLN A 75 10.22 12.70 -1.87
CA GLN A 75 8.96 12.75 -2.60
C GLN A 75 8.80 11.51 -3.49
N LEU A 76 7.55 11.14 -3.75
CA LEU A 76 7.22 10.22 -4.82
C LEU A 76 7.35 10.95 -6.16
N ASN A 77 8.12 10.39 -7.08
CA ASN A 77 8.28 10.97 -8.41
C ASN A 77 7.09 10.56 -9.28
N ILE A 78 5.92 11.17 -9.10
CA ILE A 78 4.69 10.81 -9.83
C ILE A 78 4.85 10.96 -11.35
N GLU A 79 5.75 11.83 -11.80
CA GLU A 79 6.11 11.97 -13.21
C GLU A 79 6.80 10.72 -13.78
N LYS A 80 7.14 9.75 -12.92
CA LYS A 80 7.67 8.45 -13.30
C LYS A 80 6.59 7.42 -13.65
N ILE A 81 5.33 7.69 -13.37
CA ILE A 81 4.23 6.84 -13.81
C ILE A 81 4.09 6.95 -15.34
N GLU A 82 3.76 5.84 -16.00
CA GLU A 82 3.47 5.76 -17.44
C GLU A 82 2.47 6.85 -17.85
N GLY A 83 2.76 7.60 -18.92
CA GLY A 83 1.86 8.69 -19.38
C GLY A 83 1.80 9.94 -18.50
N CYS A 84 2.68 10.09 -17.50
CA CYS A 84 2.66 11.21 -16.55
C CYS A 84 3.91 12.12 -16.64
N CYS A 85 4.66 12.09 -17.74
CA CYS A 85 5.96 12.77 -17.84
C CYS A 85 5.92 14.29 -17.65
N ASP A 86 4.77 14.91 -17.91
CA ASP A 86 4.58 16.36 -17.83
C ASP A 86 4.21 16.83 -16.40
N LEU A 87 3.88 15.92 -15.49
CA LEU A 87 3.44 16.22 -14.11
C LEU A 87 4.60 16.53 -13.14
N LYS A 88 5.73 17.04 -13.65
CA LYS A 88 6.93 17.34 -12.82
C LYS A 88 6.67 18.41 -11.75
N GLY A 89 5.75 19.33 -12.02
CA GLY A 89 5.36 20.40 -11.09
C GLY A 89 4.17 20.05 -10.20
N ASP A 90 3.43 18.99 -10.54
CA ASP A 90 2.13 18.71 -9.92
C ASP A 90 2.28 17.95 -8.61
N THR A 91 1.26 18.05 -7.76
CA THR A 91 1.25 17.47 -6.41
C THR A 91 0.68 16.07 -6.36
N GLU A 92 -0.11 15.68 -7.35
CA GLU A 92 -0.82 14.40 -7.41
C GLU A 92 -1.11 13.95 -8.84
N VAL A 93 -1.56 12.71 -8.98
CA VAL A 93 -2.06 12.15 -10.23
C VAL A 93 -3.23 11.21 -9.94
N ASP A 94 -4.30 11.36 -10.70
CA ASP A 94 -5.49 10.52 -10.61
C ASP A 94 -5.44 9.32 -11.55
N ASP A 95 -6.36 8.40 -11.31
CA ASP A 95 -6.62 7.22 -12.13
C ASP A 95 -5.37 6.33 -12.29
N VAL A 96 -4.78 5.96 -11.15
CA VAL A 96 -3.63 5.05 -11.07
C VAL A 96 -4.07 3.72 -10.47
N LEU A 97 -3.69 2.62 -11.12
CA LEU A 97 -3.73 1.29 -10.53
C LEU A 97 -2.54 1.15 -9.57
N VAL A 98 -2.79 1.17 -8.26
CA VAL A 98 -1.76 1.00 -7.24
C VAL A 98 -1.77 -0.44 -6.72
N VAL A 99 -0.68 -1.16 -6.94
CA VAL A 99 -0.54 -2.57 -6.57
C VAL A 99 0.36 -2.70 -5.35
N TYR A 100 -0.23 -3.08 -4.21
CA TYR A 100 0.52 -3.38 -2.99
C TYR A 100 1.10 -4.79 -3.05
N CYS A 101 2.37 -4.89 -2.72
CA CYS A 101 3.16 -6.10 -2.79
C CYS A 101 3.91 -6.30 -1.47
N ALA A 102 4.10 -7.54 -1.05
CA ALA A 102 4.88 -7.84 0.15
C ALA A 102 5.73 -9.10 -0.02
N LEU A 103 6.83 -9.15 0.75
CA LEU A 103 7.68 -10.33 0.83
C LEU A 103 6.99 -11.43 1.63
N TYR A 104 6.74 -12.59 1.01
CA TYR A 104 6.06 -13.69 1.70
C TYR A 104 6.87 -14.15 2.92
N PRO A 105 6.29 -14.14 4.13
CA PRO A 105 7.03 -14.38 5.37
C PRO A 105 7.61 -15.79 5.46
N ASP A 106 6.95 -16.78 4.86
CA ASP A 106 7.34 -18.19 4.98
C ASP A 106 8.11 -18.69 3.74
N SER A 107 8.57 -17.79 2.85
CA SER A 107 9.32 -18.14 1.64
C SER A 107 10.82 -18.27 1.93
N PHE A 108 11.41 -19.42 1.58
CA PHE A 108 12.87 -19.57 1.54
C PHE A 108 13.53 -18.65 0.50
N ASP A 109 12.93 -18.54 -0.68
CA ASP A 109 13.51 -17.81 -1.83
C ASP A 109 13.21 -16.30 -1.86
N LYS A 110 12.76 -15.72 -0.73
CA LYS A 110 12.40 -14.30 -0.61
C LYS A 110 11.52 -13.80 -1.76
N GLU A 111 10.39 -14.46 -1.98
CA GLU A 111 9.46 -14.16 -3.06
C GLU A 111 8.46 -13.03 -2.68
N THR A 112 8.25 -12.10 -3.61
CA THR A 112 7.28 -11.01 -3.45
C THR A 112 5.99 -11.35 -4.18
N TYR A 113 4.85 -11.09 -3.55
CA TYR A 113 3.53 -11.33 -4.09
C TYR A 113 2.66 -10.07 -3.95
N VAL A 114 1.68 -9.93 -4.83
CA VAL A 114 0.58 -8.97 -4.66
C VAL A 114 -0.20 -9.33 -3.40
N VAL A 115 -0.45 -8.35 -2.55
CA VAL A 115 -1.31 -8.48 -1.37
C VAL A 115 -2.69 -7.90 -1.60
N GLY A 116 -2.79 -6.89 -2.46
CA GLY A 116 -4.00 -6.18 -2.79
C GLY A 116 -3.70 -4.99 -3.69
N TRP A 117 -4.73 -4.27 -4.10
CA TRP A 117 -4.60 -3.13 -5.02
C TRP A 117 -5.72 -2.13 -4.81
N TYR A 118 -5.48 -0.92 -5.27
CA TYR A 118 -6.48 0.14 -5.40
C TYR A 118 -6.61 0.47 -6.89
N LYS A 119 -7.84 0.43 -7.42
CA LYS A 119 -8.16 0.97 -8.74
C LYS A 119 -8.50 2.46 -8.60
N HIS A 120 -8.41 3.18 -9.71
CA HIS A 120 -8.79 4.60 -9.82
C HIS A 120 -8.23 5.50 -8.71
N ALA A 121 -7.03 5.18 -8.19
CA ALA A 121 -6.49 5.86 -7.02
C ALA A 121 -5.89 7.22 -7.39
N THR A 122 -6.01 8.18 -6.47
CA THR A 122 -5.21 9.41 -6.48
C THR A 122 -3.91 9.16 -5.74
N VAL A 123 -2.79 9.47 -6.39
CA VAL A 123 -1.43 9.26 -5.85
C VAL A 123 -0.74 10.60 -5.63
N TYR A 124 -0.30 10.85 -4.40
CA TYR A 124 0.33 12.10 -4.00
C TYR A 124 1.86 12.04 -4.08
N ARG A 125 2.46 13.15 -4.53
CA ARG A 125 3.90 13.38 -4.53
C ARG A 125 4.48 13.44 -3.11
N ARG A 126 3.72 13.98 -2.16
CA ARG A 126 4.09 14.12 -0.75
C ARG A 126 3.15 13.28 0.12
N TYR A 127 3.56 13.04 1.36
CA TYR A 127 2.67 12.39 2.33
C TYR A 127 1.62 13.40 2.77
N GLU A 128 0.38 13.04 2.56
CA GLU A 128 -0.77 13.68 3.17
C GLU A 128 -1.01 13.10 4.57
N LYS A 129 -1.79 13.83 5.37
CA LYS A 129 -2.11 13.44 6.76
C LYS A 129 -3.59 13.60 7.05
N LEU A 130 -4.13 12.66 7.82
CA LEU A 130 -5.45 12.76 8.41
C LEU A 130 -5.37 12.46 9.91
N GLU A 131 -6.19 13.17 10.67
CA GLU A 131 -6.33 13.02 12.11
C GLU A 131 -7.61 12.22 12.39
N PHE A 132 -7.47 11.16 13.16
CA PHE A 132 -8.55 10.31 13.62
C PHE A 132 -8.61 10.36 15.14
N ASP A 133 -9.81 10.32 15.70
CA ASP A 133 -9.96 10.16 17.14
C ASP A 133 -9.49 8.74 17.52
N THR A 134 -8.66 8.59 18.55
CA THR A 134 -8.30 7.25 19.01
C THR A 134 -9.54 6.60 19.61
N GLU A 135 -9.95 5.44 19.09
CA GLU A 135 -10.94 4.61 19.78
C GLU A 135 -10.42 4.34 21.19
N ALA A 136 -11.23 4.69 22.19
CA ALA A 136 -10.89 4.48 23.59
C ALA A 136 -10.55 3.00 23.77
N SER A 137 -9.28 2.69 24.03
CA SER A 137 -8.88 1.34 24.40
C SER A 137 -9.77 0.88 25.57
N ASP A 138 -10.49 -0.23 25.39
CA ASP A 138 -11.35 -0.89 26.40
C ASP A 138 -10.60 -1.39 27.65
N ASN A 139 -9.37 -0.92 27.88
CA ASN A 139 -8.61 -1.20 29.09
C ASN A 139 -9.10 -0.26 30.18
N GLU A 140 -9.98 -0.77 31.05
CA GLU A 140 -10.34 -0.31 32.40
C GLU A 140 -9.59 0.97 32.85
N ARG A 141 -10.10 2.15 32.47
CA ARG A 141 -9.59 3.42 33.00
C ARG A 141 -10.32 3.73 34.32
N SER A 142 -9.53 3.91 35.38
CA SER A 142 -10.03 4.37 36.68
C SER A 142 -10.57 5.81 36.60
N ASP A 143 -11.63 6.08 37.37
CA ASP A 143 -12.52 7.25 37.32
C ASP A 143 -11.92 8.67 37.52
N ASN A 144 -10.63 8.93 37.26
CA ASN A 144 -10.02 10.23 37.62
C ASN A 144 -8.92 10.79 36.71
N GLU A 145 -8.88 10.42 35.43
CA GLU A 145 -8.10 11.17 34.43
C GLU A 145 -9.04 11.72 33.35
N SER A 146 -9.13 13.05 33.29
CA SER A 146 -9.78 13.79 32.22
C SER A 146 -9.30 13.26 30.87
N ALA A 147 -10.21 12.64 30.11
CA ALA A 147 -9.97 12.13 28.77
C ALA A 147 -9.49 13.28 27.87
N ALA A 148 -8.18 13.43 27.71
CA ALA A 148 -7.65 14.09 26.54
C ALA A 148 -7.97 13.16 25.37
N ASP A 149 -8.82 13.62 24.45
CA ASP A 149 -9.09 12.97 23.18
C ASP A 149 -7.76 12.84 22.43
N GLU A 150 -7.04 11.73 22.64
CA GLU A 150 -5.82 11.46 21.89
C GLU A 150 -6.21 11.29 20.42
N LYS A 151 -5.55 12.03 19.54
CA LYS A 151 -5.75 11.90 18.10
C LYS A 151 -4.61 11.09 17.51
N TYR A 152 -4.96 10.11 16.70
CA TYR A 152 -4.01 9.38 15.88
C TYR A 152 -3.86 10.06 14.52
N ILE A 153 -2.62 10.30 14.10
CA ILE A 153 -2.31 10.84 12.77
C ILE A 153 -1.94 9.69 11.84
N GLN A 154 -2.73 9.49 10.79
CA GLN A 154 -2.40 8.60 9.69
C GLN A 154 -1.74 9.38 8.57
N LEU A 155 -0.60 8.88 8.08
CA LEU A 155 0.05 9.38 6.88
C LEU A 155 -0.32 8.49 5.69
N TYR A 156 -0.56 9.10 4.54
CA TYR A 156 -0.88 8.38 3.30
C TYR A 156 -0.30 9.11 2.10
N ASN A 157 -0.14 8.40 1.00
CA ASN A 157 0.23 8.97 -0.31
C ASN A 157 -0.57 8.36 -1.46
N VAL A 158 -1.59 7.58 -1.13
CA VAL A 158 -2.54 6.99 -2.05
C VAL A 158 -3.91 7.04 -1.39
N ILE A 159 -4.94 7.45 -2.12
CA ILE A 159 -6.33 7.39 -1.67
C ILE A 159 -7.19 6.80 -2.78
N ALA A 160 -8.14 5.96 -2.41
CA ALA A 160 -9.12 5.40 -3.33
C ALA A 160 -10.42 5.09 -2.58
N LEU A 161 -11.54 5.04 -3.31
CA LEU A 161 -12.81 4.57 -2.77
C LEU A 161 -12.67 3.12 -2.33
N LYS A 162 -13.34 2.75 -1.24
CA LYS A 162 -13.36 1.37 -0.72
C LYS A 162 -13.77 0.36 -1.78
N GLU A 163 -14.74 0.70 -2.63
CA GLU A 163 -15.24 -0.18 -3.71
C GLU A 163 -14.19 -0.49 -4.79
N ASP A 164 -13.19 0.38 -4.93
CA ASP A 164 -12.05 0.19 -5.85
C ASP A 164 -10.88 -0.56 -5.20
N CYS A 165 -10.98 -0.88 -3.92
CA CYS A 165 -9.91 -1.50 -3.15
C CYS A 165 -10.15 -2.99 -2.93
N VAL A 166 -9.15 -3.80 -3.24
CA VAL A 166 -9.16 -5.24 -2.96
C VAL A 166 -7.99 -5.61 -2.08
N LEU A 167 -8.28 -6.26 -0.95
CA LEU A 167 -7.30 -7.00 -0.17
C LEU A 167 -7.46 -8.50 -0.47
N LEU A 168 -6.44 -9.11 -1.06
CA LEU A 168 -6.49 -10.54 -1.34
C LEU A 168 -6.45 -11.36 -0.04
N PRO A 169 -7.23 -12.45 0.06
CA PRO A 169 -7.06 -13.44 1.12
C PRO A 169 -5.64 -14.01 1.16
N ARG A 170 -5.13 -14.32 2.36
CA ARG A 170 -3.79 -14.93 2.53
C ARG A 170 -3.58 -16.16 1.63
N SER A 171 -4.61 -16.99 1.49
CA SER A 171 -4.60 -18.20 0.64
C SER A 171 -4.50 -17.88 -0.86
N GLN A 172 -5.08 -16.77 -1.32
CA GLN A 172 -5.02 -16.34 -2.72
C GLN A 172 -3.63 -15.81 -3.07
N ARG A 173 -3.00 -15.03 -2.19
CA ARG A 173 -1.70 -14.39 -2.44
C ARG A 173 -0.58 -15.36 -2.81
N ARG A 174 -0.66 -16.62 -2.36
CA ARG A 174 0.36 -17.66 -2.64
C ARG A 174 0.28 -18.27 -4.03
N LYS A 175 -0.71 -17.91 -4.83
CA LYS A 175 -0.79 -18.41 -6.21
C LYS A 175 0.31 -17.75 -7.05
N THR A 176 1.03 -18.56 -7.83
CA THR A 176 2.22 -18.14 -8.58
C THR A 176 1.96 -16.98 -9.54
N PHE A 177 0.72 -16.82 -10.00
CA PHE A 177 0.35 -15.72 -10.87
C PHE A 177 0.26 -14.34 -10.17
N TRP A 178 0.14 -14.31 -8.84
CA TRP A 178 0.28 -13.07 -8.06
C TRP A 178 1.74 -12.74 -7.72
N ARG A 179 2.70 -13.54 -8.18
CA ARG A 179 4.12 -13.29 -7.95
C ARG A 179 4.57 -12.04 -8.70
N VAL A 180 5.32 -11.18 -8.01
CA VAL A 180 5.88 -9.95 -8.56
C VAL A 180 7.41 -10.08 -8.69
N PRO A 181 7.99 -9.76 -9.85
CA PRO A 181 9.42 -9.89 -10.06
C PRO A 181 10.21 -8.89 -9.23
N ARG A 182 11.41 -9.32 -8.83
CA ARG A 182 12.46 -8.45 -8.29
C ARG A 182 13.66 -8.49 -9.21
N LYS A 183 14.26 -7.32 -9.47
CA LYS A 183 15.43 -7.19 -10.34
C LYS A 183 16.62 -7.92 -9.69
N LYS A 184 17.06 -8.99 -10.35
CA LYS A 184 18.23 -9.81 -9.98
C LYS A 184 19.00 -10.19 -11.25
N LYS A 185 20.18 -10.80 -11.10
CA LYS A 185 20.95 -11.30 -12.25
C LYS A 185 20.05 -12.21 -13.12
N GLY A 186 19.81 -11.84 -14.37
CA GLY A 186 18.94 -12.57 -15.31
C GLY A 186 17.47 -12.15 -15.33
N VAL A 187 17.01 -11.21 -14.49
CA VAL A 187 15.66 -10.63 -14.55
C VAL A 187 15.77 -9.14 -14.86
N ALA A 188 15.24 -8.72 -16.01
CA ALA A 188 15.44 -7.36 -16.54
C ALA A 188 14.57 -6.29 -15.83
N PHE A 189 13.46 -6.69 -15.22
CA PHE A 189 12.45 -5.79 -14.64
C PHE A 189 12.00 -6.24 -13.23
N GLY A 190 11.17 -5.44 -12.58
CA GLY A 190 10.70 -5.70 -11.21
C GLY A 190 11.29 -4.74 -10.17
N PHE A 191 10.91 -4.95 -8.91
CA PHE A 191 11.40 -4.14 -7.80
C PHE A 191 12.93 -4.16 -7.71
N GLY A 192 13.52 -2.97 -7.61
CA GLY A 192 14.93 -2.79 -7.28
C GLY A 192 15.14 -2.63 -5.77
N GLN A 193 16.02 -1.72 -5.39
CA GLN A 193 16.31 -1.38 -3.99
C GLN A 193 15.27 -0.42 -3.37
N SER A 194 14.29 0.05 -4.14
CA SER A 194 13.25 0.99 -3.70
C SER A 194 11.98 0.23 -3.34
N ASN A 195 11.20 0.77 -2.38
CA ASN A 195 9.86 0.27 -2.09
C ASN A 195 8.86 0.60 -3.20
N VAL A 196 9.22 1.46 -4.15
CA VAL A 196 8.36 1.84 -5.27
C VAL A 196 8.97 1.37 -6.58
N TRP A 197 8.14 0.79 -7.45
CA TRP A 197 8.49 0.45 -8.82
C TRP A 197 7.43 0.97 -9.80
N PHE A 198 7.87 1.77 -10.78
CA PHE A 198 7.01 2.45 -11.76
C PHE A 198 6.78 1.65 -13.05
N ALA A 199 7.28 0.41 -13.13
CA ALA A 199 7.10 -0.49 -14.27
C ALA A 199 7.43 0.07 -15.68
N ARG A 200 8.32 1.07 -15.77
CA ARG A 200 8.72 1.71 -17.04
C ARG A 200 9.45 0.79 -18.01
N GLY A 201 9.31 1.10 -19.30
CA GLY A 201 10.05 0.50 -20.41
C GLY A 201 9.35 -0.73 -20.98
N GLU A 202 8.01 -0.74 -20.98
CA GLU A 202 7.20 -1.82 -21.54
C GLU A 202 7.41 -1.99 -23.05
N ASP A 203 7.53 -0.88 -23.80
CA ASP A 203 7.78 -0.87 -25.25
C ASP A 203 9.06 -1.62 -25.65
N ASP A 204 10.09 -1.56 -24.80
CA ASP A 204 11.41 -2.14 -25.06
C ASP A 204 11.59 -3.53 -24.43
N ASN A 205 10.58 -4.04 -23.70
CA ASN A 205 10.69 -5.29 -22.96
C ASN A 205 9.40 -6.11 -22.98
N LYS A 206 9.32 -7.03 -23.94
CA LYS A 206 8.18 -7.94 -24.11
C LYS A 206 7.80 -8.69 -22.82
N TYR A 207 8.77 -9.13 -22.01
CA TYR A 207 8.46 -9.85 -20.77
C TYR A 207 7.81 -8.96 -19.71
N LEU A 208 8.14 -7.67 -19.71
CA LEU A 208 7.50 -6.69 -18.85
C LEU A 208 6.07 -6.42 -19.34
N SER A 209 5.89 -6.15 -20.63
CA SER A 209 4.56 -5.97 -21.24
C SER A 209 3.67 -7.19 -20.99
N ASP A 210 4.11 -8.41 -21.31
CA ASP A 210 3.35 -9.65 -21.04
C ASP A 210 3.00 -9.83 -19.54
N PHE A 211 3.87 -9.36 -18.64
CA PHE A 211 3.62 -9.40 -17.20
C PHE A 211 2.54 -8.40 -16.79
N LEU A 212 2.61 -7.17 -17.31
CA LEU A 212 1.66 -6.10 -17.02
C LEU A 212 0.27 -6.43 -17.56
N ASP A 213 0.17 -6.83 -18.84
CA ASP A 213 -1.10 -7.21 -19.48
C ASP A 213 -1.79 -8.34 -18.71
N ARG A 214 -1.02 -9.36 -18.31
CA ARG A 214 -1.55 -10.48 -17.53
C ARG A 214 -2.01 -10.02 -16.15
N LEU A 215 -1.24 -9.17 -15.47
CA LEU A 215 -1.59 -8.70 -14.14
C LEU A 215 -2.82 -7.79 -14.16
N GLU A 216 -2.88 -6.85 -15.11
CA GLU A 216 -4.02 -5.96 -15.33
C GLU A 216 -5.29 -6.78 -15.57
N ASN A 217 -5.25 -7.72 -16.52
CA ASN A 217 -6.40 -8.59 -16.78
C ASN A 217 -6.81 -9.40 -15.54
N GLN A 218 -5.84 -9.89 -14.75
CA GLN A 218 -6.13 -10.61 -13.50
C GLN A 218 -6.79 -9.74 -12.43
N ILE A 219 -6.40 -8.47 -12.35
CA ILE A 219 -6.99 -7.50 -11.42
C ILE A 219 -8.39 -7.10 -11.89
N GLU A 220 -8.56 -6.78 -13.17
CA GLU A 220 -9.85 -6.35 -13.72
C GLU A 220 -10.91 -7.44 -13.71
N THR A 221 -10.50 -8.70 -13.91
CA THR A 221 -11.42 -9.86 -13.90
C THR A 221 -11.52 -10.54 -12.53
N TYR A 222 -10.90 -9.99 -11.48
CA TYR A 222 -10.95 -10.59 -10.16
C TYR A 222 -12.37 -10.53 -9.57
N ASP A 223 -12.96 -11.69 -9.37
CA ASP A 223 -14.28 -11.91 -8.77
C ASP A 223 -14.22 -12.71 -7.45
N GLY A 224 -13.00 -12.92 -6.95
CA GLY A 224 -12.76 -13.68 -5.73
C GLY A 224 -13.08 -12.90 -4.45
N GLU A 225 -12.87 -13.55 -3.31
CA GLU A 225 -13.12 -12.93 -1.99
C GLU A 225 -12.25 -11.68 -1.81
N ASN A 226 -12.85 -10.61 -1.28
CA ASN A 226 -12.17 -9.39 -0.88
C ASN A 226 -12.15 -9.30 0.66
N TRP A 227 -10.97 -9.21 1.26
CA TRP A 227 -10.81 -9.09 2.72
C TRP A 227 -10.89 -7.64 3.22
N ILE A 228 -11.38 -6.70 2.40
CA ILE A 228 -11.53 -5.31 2.80
C ILE A 228 -12.41 -5.14 4.06
N ASP A 229 -13.42 -5.99 4.25
CA ASP A 229 -14.29 -5.98 5.44
C ASP A 229 -13.95 -7.09 6.46
N ARG A 230 -12.86 -7.83 6.26
CA ARG A 230 -12.41 -8.88 7.18
C ARG A 230 -11.39 -8.33 8.18
N TYR A 231 -11.51 -8.74 9.44
CA TYR A 231 -10.62 -8.35 10.53
C TYR A 231 -9.99 -9.59 11.17
N ALA A 232 -8.87 -9.42 11.87
CA ALA A 232 -8.26 -10.50 12.64
C ALA A 232 -9.17 -10.89 13.82
N GLU A 233 -9.68 -12.11 13.80
CA GLU A 233 -10.44 -12.71 14.92
C GLU A 233 -9.55 -13.06 16.10
#